data_AF-A0A3D4EK23-F1
#
_entry.id   AF-A0A3D4EK23-F1
#
_cell.length_a   1.000
_cell.length_b   1.000
_cell.length_c   1.000
_cell.angle_alpha   90.00
_cell.angle_beta   90.00
_cell.angle_gamma   90.00
#
_symmetry.space_group_name_H-M   'P 1'
#
loop_
_entity.id
_entity.type
_entity.pdbx_description
1 polymer ?
#
loop_
_entity_poly.entity_id
_entity_poly.type
_entity_poly.pdbx_seq_one_letter_code
_entity_poly.pdbx_strand_id
1 'polypeptide(L)' 'MARVKGAMMTRKHRNKILGLAKGYWGNKSRHYKMANQQMM' A
#
# COMPACT_ATOMS: atom_id res chain seq x y z
N MET A 1 -6.57 28.24 8.65
CA MET A 1 -5.71 27.28 7.91
C MET A 1 -6.59 26.17 7.38
N ALA A 2 -6.65 25.94 6.06
CA ALA A 2 -7.55 24.94 5.48
C ALA A 2 -6.99 23.52 5.71
N ARG A 3 -7.81 22.59 6.21
CA ARG A 3 -7.44 21.19 6.40
C ARG A 3 -7.54 20.45 5.07
N VAL A 4 -6.40 20.18 4.42
CA VAL A 4 -6.36 19.39 3.18
C VAL A 4 -6.51 17.90 3.52
N LYS A 5 -7.51 17.23 2.94
CA LYS A 5 -7.77 15.81 3.19
C LYS A 5 -6.76 14.93 2.41
N GLY A 6 -5.83 14.30 3.11
CA GLY A 6 -4.81 13.40 2.52
C GLY A 6 -5.32 12.03 2.02
N ALA A 7 -6.62 11.74 2.12
CA ALA A 7 -7.19 10.40 1.91
C ALA A 7 -6.85 9.80 0.54
N MET A 8 -6.86 10.61 -0.53
CA MET A 8 -6.59 10.13 -1.89
C MET A 8 -5.11 9.81 -2.13
N MET A 9 -4.20 10.60 -1.55
CA MET A 9 -2.76 10.38 -1.70
C MET A 9 -2.32 9.09 -0.99
N THR A 10 -2.84 8.83 0.21
CA THR A 10 -2.58 7.59 0.94
C THR A 10 -3.13 6.35 0.22
N ARG A 11 -4.23 6.47 -0.52
CA ARG A 11 -4.80 5.36 -1.30
C ARG A 11 -3.94 5.02 -2.51
N LYS A 12 -3.48 6.04 -3.26
CA LYS A 12 -2.56 5.87 -4.40
C LYS A 12 -1.26 5.18 -3.98
N HIS A 13 -0.67 5.60 -2.87
CA HIS A 13 0.55 4.98 -2.33
C HIS A 13 0.36 3.49 -2.00
N ARG A 14 -0.73 3.14 -1.30
CA ARG A 14 -1.02 1.74 -0.94
C ARG A 14 -1.19 0.84 -2.15
N ASN A 15 -1.89 1.31 -3.18
CA ASN A 15 -2.09 0.55 -4.41
C ASN A 15 -0.80 0.33 -5.18
N LYS A 16 0.16 1.28 -5.14
CA LYS A 16 1.49 1.10 -5.74
C LYS A 16 2.23 -0.07 -5.09
N ILE A 17 2.30 -0.10 -3.75
CA ILE A 17 2.98 -1.17 -3.00
C ILE A 17 2.30 -2.53 -3.22
N LEU A 18 0.97 -2.59 -3.20
CA LEU A 18 0.25 -3.83 -3.51
C LEU A 18 0.46 -4.29 -4.97
N GLY A 19 0.61 -3.35 -5.90
CA GLY A 19 0.93 -3.67 -7.29
C GLY A 19 2.31 -4.30 -7.45
N LEU A 20 3.31 -3.81 -6.72
CA LEU A 20 4.67 -4.37 -6.70
C LEU A 20 4.75 -5.71 -5.97
N ALA A 21 3.93 -5.90 -4.93
CA ALA A 21 3.87 -7.12 -4.14
C ALA A 21 3.10 -8.29 -4.79
N LYS A 22 2.62 -8.12 -6.03
CA LYS A 22 1.97 -9.19 -6.78
C LYS A 22 2.95 -10.35 -7.01
N GLY A 23 2.48 -11.57 -6.76
CA GLY A 23 3.30 -12.78 -6.82
C GLY A 23 3.78 -13.29 -5.46
N TYR A 24 3.69 -12.48 -4.39
CA TYR A 24 3.97 -12.99 -3.04
C TYR A 24 2.85 -13.87 -2.51
N TRP A 25 3.26 -14.95 -1.83
CA TRP A 25 2.34 -15.96 -1.29
C TRP A 25 1.50 -15.44 -0.12
N GLY A 26 0.22 -15.81 -0.11
CA GLY A 26 -0.71 -15.49 0.96
C GLY A 26 -0.98 -13.99 1.15
N ASN A 27 -1.03 -13.55 2.41
CA ASN A 27 -1.38 -12.16 2.76
C ASN A 27 -0.33 -11.11 2.35
N LYS A 28 0.85 -11.54 1.88
CA LYS A 28 1.94 -10.68 1.46
C LYS A 28 1.66 -9.93 0.15
N SER A 29 0.69 -10.38 -0.65
CA SER A 29 0.25 -9.69 -1.88
C SER A 29 -1.08 -8.94 -1.72
N ARG A 30 -1.79 -9.14 -0.60
CA ARG A 30 -3.15 -8.60 -0.37
C ARG A 30 -3.23 -7.57 0.74
N HIS A 31 -2.35 -7.65 1.74
CA HIS A 31 -2.41 -6.78 2.92
C HIS A 31 -1.25 -5.78 2.91
N TYR A 32 -1.55 -4.48 2.92
CA TYR A 32 -0.54 -3.42 2.79
C TYR A 32 0.62 -3.56 3.78
N LYS A 33 0.32 -3.83 5.07
CA LYS A 33 1.35 -3.94 6.10
C LYS A 33 2.34 -5.08 5.80
N MET A 34 1.83 -6.23 5.37
CA MET A 34 2.64 -7.40 5.03
C MET A 34 3.39 -7.22 3.70
N ALA A 35 2.72 -6.62 2.71
CA ALA A 35 3.33 -6.28 1.43
C ALA A 35 4.49 -5.30 1.60
N ASN A 36 4.31 -4.28 2.44
CA ASN A 36 5.33 -3.28 2.73
C ASN A 36 6.51 -3.86 3.52
N GLN A 37 6.25 -4.79 4.45
CA GLN A 37 7.29 -5.54 5.18
C GLN A 37 8.09 -6.50 4.31
N GLN A 38 7.59 -6.88 3.14
CA GLN A 38 8.28 -7.79 2.22
C GLN A 38 9.05 -7.04 1.14
N MET A 39 8.68 -5.78 0.88
CA MET A 39 9.29 -4.89 -0.12
C MET A 39 10.38 -3.97 0.46
N MET A 40 10.31 -3.66 1.76
CA MET A 40 11.40 -3.07 2.55
C MET A 40 12.12 -4.15 3.32
#